data_AF-A0A257H7V0-F1
#
_entry.id   AF-A0A257H7V0-F1
#
_cell.length_a   1.000
_cell.length_b   1.000
_cell.length_c   1.000
_cell.angle_alpha   90.00
_cell.angle_beta   90.00
_cell.angle_gamma   90.00
#
_symmetry.space_group_name_H-M   'P 1'
#
loop_
_entity.id
_entity.type
_entity.pdbx_description
1 polymer ?
#
loop_
_entity_poly.entity_id
_entity_poly.type
_entity_poly.pdbx_seq_one_letter_code
_entity_poly.pdbx_strand_id
1 'polypeptide(L)'
;MHLRQALLEGCAMAIISGKFGGSENITGTLGDDTIFPYTGFDLIDGGAGLDTVSAAFSRANVAFTKRNGLTTMDLVSGASTANTQWRLKNVERVSFDDGGVALDLLATQAAGKAALLIGAAAGAATLKDQLITGAVIRYFDSGATLLDGANALVGSGIIAGFAGGSDNTAFVNLLYRNLFDTAPSAETTAQLTALLDSNAYTQASLLASAAALQLNQDHIHLVGLQTTGLYFF
;
A
#
# COMPACT_ATOMS: atom_id res chain seq x y z
N MET A 1 -3.22 5.70 41.74
CA MET A 1 -4.22 5.23 40.76
C MET A 1 -4.65 6.36 39.81
N HIS A 2 -3.70 7.13 39.24
CA HIS A 2 -4.02 8.23 38.30
C HIS A 2 -3.09 8.28 37.08
N LEU A 3 -2.03 7.46 37.02
CA LEU A 3 -1.16 7.35 35.83
C LEU A 3 -1.65 6.35 34.77
N ARG A 4 -2.66 5.51 35.07
CA ARG A 4 -3.21 4.55 34.10
C ARG A 4 -4.33 5.13 33.22
N GLN A 5 -4.92 6.27 33.60
CA GLN A 5 -6.04 6.87 32.85
C GLN A 5 -5.56 7.80 31.73
N ALA A 6 -4.43 8.50 31.92
CA ALA A 6 -3.83 9.35 30.88
C ALA A 6 -3.14 8.57 29.73
N LEU A 7 -2.84 7.29 29.92
CA LEU A 7 -2.26 6.42 28.87
C LEU A 7 -3.34 5.75 27.98
N LEU A 8 -4.62 5.86 28.34
CA LEU A 8 -5.75 5.34 27.56
C LEU A 8 -6.40 6.42 26.68
N GLU A 9 -6.20 7.70 26.96
CA GLU A 9 -6.73 8.81 26.14
C GLU A 9 -5.84 9.17 24.95
N GLY A 10 -4.60 8.67 24.90
CA GLY A 10 -3.65 8.95 23.82
C GLY A 10 -3.69 7.99 22.63
N CYS A 11 -4.40 6.86 22.72
CA CYS A 11 -4.36 5.76 21.73
C CYS A 11 -5.72 5.52 21.05
N ALA A 12 -6.70 6.39 21.28
CA ALA A 12 -8.05 6.24 20.74
C ALA A 12 -8.18 6.97 19.41
N MET A 13 -8.68 6.26 18.40
CA MET A 13 -9.16 6.84 17.15
C MET A 13 -10.00 8.10 17.41
N ALA A 14 -9.74 9.15 16.66
CA ALA A 14 -10.48 10.39 16.67
C ALA A 14 -11.10 10.70 15.30
N ILE A 15 -12.22 11.43 15.34
CA ILE A 15 -12.74 12.13 14.18
C ILE A 15 -12.37 13.60 14.35
N ILE A 16 -11.55 14.11 13.44
CA ILE A 16 -10.97 15.45 13.51
C ILE A 16 -11.50 16.28 12.35
N SER A 17 -11.93 17.51 12.62
CA SER A 17 -12.47 18.40 11.60
C SER A 17 -11.74 19.73 11.60
N GLY A 18 -11.30 20.16 10.42
CA GLY A 18 -10.83 21.50 10.15
C GLY A 18 -11.99 22.47 9.89
N LYS A 19 -11.71 23.55 9.17
CA LYS A 19 -12.65 24.60 8.80
C LYS A 19 -12.72 24.76 7.28
N PHE A 20 -13.76 25.46 6.84
CA PHE A 20 -13.81 25.94 5.47
C PHE A 20 -12.95 27.20 5.33
N GLY A 21 -11.83 27.08 4.61
CA GLY A 21 -10.93 28.17 4.26
C GLY A 21 -9.94 28.54 5.37
N GLY A 22 -8.91 29.30 4.98
CA GLY A 22 -7.81 29.68 5.87
C GLY A 22 -6.65 28.66 5.82
N SER A 23 -5.81 28.67 6.84
CA SER A 23 -4.70 27.73 6.99
C SER A 23 -4.69 27.20 8.41
N GLU A 24 -4.68 25.88 8.56
CA GLU A 24 -4.69 25.23 9.86
C GLU A 24 -3.50 24.28 10.03
N ASN A 25 -3.09 24.08 11.29
CA ASN A 25 -2.26 22.95 11.67
C ASN A 25 -3.19 21.95 12.36
N ILE A 26 -3.45 20.83 11.69
CA ILE A 26 -4.29 19.75 12.18
C ILE A 26 -3.36 18.63 12.63
N THR A 27 -3.55 18.15 13.86
CA THR A 27 -2.73 17.09 14.45
C THR A 27 -3.63 15.99 14.97
N GLY A 28 -3.36 14.77 14.53
CA GLY A 28 -4.00 13.56 14.99
C GLY A 28 -3.45 13.06 16.32
N THR A 29 -3.78 11.80 16.61
CA THR A 29 -3.55 11.12 17.87
C THR A 29 -2.50 10.01 17.67
N LEU A 30 -2.48 9.01 18.56
CA LEU A 30 -1.70 7.79 18.35
C LEU A 30 -2.58 6.61 17.88
N GLY A 31 -3.88 6.86 17.61
CA GLY A 31 -4.81 5.89 17.06
C GLY A 31 -5.18 6.21 15.61
N ASP A 32 -5.89 5.29 14.98
CA ASP A 32 -6.29 5.41 13.57
C ASP A 32 -7.33 6.53 13.39
N ASP A 33 -6.93 7.72 12.96
CA ASP A 33 -7.82 8.87 12.88
C ASP A 33 -8.53 9.00 11.53
N THR A 34 -9.73 9.59 11.56
CA THR A 34 -10.39 10.12 10.35
C THR A 34 -10.39 11.64 10.40
N ILE A 35 -9.72 12.26 9.44
CA ILE A 35 -9.49 13.71 9.40
C ILE A 35 -10.27 14.31 8.23
N PHE A 36 -11.09 15.32 8.52
CA PHE A 36 -11.88 16.10 7.56
C PHE A 36 -11.35 17.55 7.52
N PRO A 37 -10.37 17.87 6.66
CA PRO A 37 -9.76 19.21 6.66
C PRO A 37 -10.66 20.27 6.04
N TYR A 38 -11.62 19.85 5.19
CA TYR A 38 -12.51 20.68 4.39
C TYR A 38 -11.83 21.52 3.30
N THR A 39 -11.53 22.80 3.49
CA THR A 39 -10.93 23.63 2.44
C THR A 39 -9.90 24.59 3.01
N GLY A 40 -8.97 25.05 2.19
CA GLY A 40 -7.88 25.93 2.64
C GLY A 40 -6.51 25.28 2.51
N PHE A 41 -5.53 25.87 3.20
CA PHE A 41 -4.11 25.55 3.10
C PHE A 41 -3.60 24.91 4.38
N ASP A 42 -3.87 23.63 4.54
CA ASP A 42 -3.66 22.93 5.81
C ASP A 42 -2.34 22.18 5.85
N LEU A 43 -1.76 22.12 7.05
CA LEU A 43 -0.71 21.17 7.41
C LEU A 43 -1.35 20.13 8.32
N ILE A 44 -1.30 18.88 7.90
CA ILE A 44 -1.97 17.76 8.57
C ILE A 44 -0.89 16.75 8.96
N ASP A 45 -0.77 16.50 10.26
CA ASP A 45 0.04 15.42 10.82
C ASP A 45 -0.91 14.38 11.42
N GLY A 46 -1.07 13.21 10.80
CA GLY A 46 -1.97 12.18 11.31
C GLY A 46 -1.50 11.57 12.63
N GLY A 47 -0.19 11.62 12.89
CA GLY A 47 0.40 11.09 14.11
C GLY A 47 0.84 9.64 13.91
N ALA A 48 0.36 8.74 14.75
CA ALA A 48 0.64 7.31 14.62
C ALA A 48 -0.67 6.55 14.46
N GLY A 49 -0.63 5.44 13.75
CA GLY A 49 -1.83 4.67 13.43
C GLY A 49 -2.01 4.56 11.92
N LEU A 50 -3.20 4.15 11.51
CA LEU A 50 -3.68 4.17 10.13
C LEU A 50 -4.57 5.40 9.94
N ASP A 51 -3.96 6.52 9.56
CA ASP A 51 -4.67 7.79 9.46
C ASP A 51 -5.27 8.01 8.07
N THR A 52 -6.53 8.42 8.03
CA THR A 52 -7.28 8.68 6.81
C THR A 52 -7.72 10.13 6.71
N VAL A 53 -7.25 10.82 5.66
CA VAL A 53 -7.79 12.13 5.28
C VAL A 53 -8.94 11.95 4.31
N SER A 54 -10.12 12.44 4.68
CA SER A 54 -11.32 12.42 3.85
C SER A 54 -11.36 13.65 2.94
N ALA A 55 -11.21 13.41 1.64
CA ALA A 55 -11.33 14.38 0.57
C ALA A 55 -12.71 14.27 -0.10
N ALA A 56 -13.56 15.28 0.07
CA ALA A 56 -14.85 15.37 -0.64
C ALA A 56 -14.65 15.87 -2.09
N PHE A 57 -13.78 15.17 -2.83
CA PHE A 57 -13.41 15.44 -4.21
C PHE A 57 -13.31 14.10 -4.97
N SER A 58 -13.41 14.14 -6.30
CA SER A 58 -12.94 13.05 -7.14
C SER A 58 -11.42 13.02 -7.17
N ARG A 59 -10.82 11.83 -7.15
CA ARG A 59 -9.37 11.65 -7.31
C ARG A 59 -8.84 12.34 -8.56
N ALA A 60 -9.59 12.34 -9.67
CA ALA A 60 -9.16 12.94 -10.93
C ALA A 60 -8.90 14.46 -10.82
N ASN A 61 -9.49 15.12 -9.83
CA ASN A 61 -9.37 16.56 -9.60
C ASN A 61 -8.15 16.94 -8.73
N VAL A 62 -7.30 15.98 -8.37
CA VAL A 62 -6.24 16.16 -7.39
C VAL A 62 -4.88 15.75 -7.94
N ALA A 63 -3.87 16.56 -7.67
CA ALA A 63 -2.47 16.24 -7.91
C ALA A 63 -1.76 15.96 -6.58
N PHE A 64 -0.89 14.95 -6.57
CA PHE A 64 0.00 14.68 -5.46
C PHE A 64 1.44 15.01 -5.83
N THR A 65 2.15 15.65 -4.92
CA THR A 65 3.59 15.88 -5.02
C THR A 65 4.23 15.52 -3.69
N LYS A 66 5.28 14.68 -3.69
CA LYS A 66 5.99 14.33 -2.45
C LYS A 66 7.36 15.01 -2.40
N ARG A 67 7.67 15.71 -1.31
CA ARG A 67 8.97 16.35 -1.07
C ARG A 67 9.34 16.27 0.41
N ASN A 68 10.57 15.84 0.72
CA ASN A 68 11.11 15.81 2.08
C ASN A 68 10.19 15.13 3.12
N GLY A 69 9.56 14.01 2.76
CA GLY A 69 8.65 13.26 3.64
C GLY A 69 7.25 13.88 3.80
N LEU A 70 6.95 14.97 3.10
CA LEU A 70 5.65 15.62 3.08
C LEU A 70 4.96 15.35 1.74
N THR A 71 3.70 14.93 1.79
CA THR A 71 2.86 14.75 0.61
C THR A 71 1.96 15.97 0.46
N THR A 72 2.19 16.79 -0.56
CA THR A 72 1.28 17.87 -0.93
C THR A 72 0.18 17.33 -1.83
N MET A 73 -1.06 17.59 -1.46
CA MET A 73 -2.27 17.31 -2.21
C MET A 73 -2.86 18.65 -2.66
N ASP A 74 -2.96 18.86 -3.97
CA ASP A 74 -3.43 20.09 -4.59
C ASP A 74 -4.62 19.82 -5.49
N LEU A 75 -5.62 20.71 -5.48
CA LEU A 75 -6.65 20.69 -6.51
C LEU A 75 -6.06 21.16 -7.85
N VAL A 76 -6.34 20.44 -8.93
CA VAL A 76 -5.90 20.85 -10.28
C VAL A 76 -6.63 22.13 -10.70
N SER A 77 -5.95 23.02 -11.43
CA SER A 77 -6.50 24.31 -11.83
C SER A 77 -7.83 24.15 -12.58
N GLY A 78 -8.87 24.84 -12.11
CA GLY A 78 -10.22 24.77 -12.67
C GLY A 78 -11.17 23.79 -11.96
N ALA A 79 -10.67 22.90 -11.10
CA ALA A 79 -11.51 21.97 -10.34
C ALA A 79 -12.17 22.59 -9.09
N SER A 80 -11.82 23.83 -8.71
CA SER A 80 -12.39 24.48 -7.52
C SER A 80 -12.20 25.99 -7.50
N THR A 81 -13.20 26.70 -6.96
CA THR A 81 -13.14 28.10 -6.51
C THR A 81 -12.59 28.24 -5.09
N ALA A 82 -12.54 27.15 -4.33
CA ALA A 82 -11.84 27.05 -3.06
C ALA A 82 -10.36 26.75 -3.34
N ASN A 83 -9.50 27.73 -3.10
CA ASN A 83 -8.05 27.54 -3.08
C ASN A 83 -7.70 26.54 -1.97
N THR A 84 -7.60 25.25 -2.32
CA THR A 84 -7.35 24.15 -1.36
C THR A 84 -6.05 23.43 -1.70
N GLN A 85 -5.19 23.34 -0.69
CA GLN A 85 -3.95 22.59 -0.69
C GLN A 85 -3.76 21.96 0.68
N TRP A 86 -3.47 20.67 0.75
CA TRP A 86 -3.13 20.01 2.00
C TRP A 86 -1.73 19.45 1.97
N ARG A 87 -1.00 19.64 3.06
CA ARG A 87 0.33 19.07 3.26
C ARG A 87 0.23 17.98 4.31
N LEU A 88 0.35 16.75 3.87
CA LEU A 88 0.11 15.54 4.64
C LEU A 88 1.43 14.95 5.12
N LYS A 89 1.52 14.72 6.44
CA LYS A 89 2.61 14.03 7.12
C LYS A 89 2.01 12.93 7.97
N ASN A 90 2.65 11.76 8.01
CA ASN A 90 2.14 10.61 8.77
C ASN A 90 0.65 10.35 8.48
N VAL A 91 0.32 10.26 7.19
CA VAL A 91 -1.04 9.94 6.71
C VAL A 91 -0.88 8.79 5.74
N GLU A 92 -1.56 7.69 6.03
CA GLU A 92 -1.49 6.48 5.23
C GLU A 92 -2.49 6.54 4.08
N ARG A 93 -3.67 7.13 4.28
CA ARG A 93 -4.80 7.06 3.33
C ARG A 93 -5.36 8.44 3.03
N VAL A 94 -5.74 8.64 1.77
CA VAL A 94 -6.67 9.70 1.37
C VAL A 94 -7.88 9.05 0.73
N SER A 95 -9.06 9.26 1.30
CA SER A 95 -10.34 8.79 0.76
C SER A 95 -10.95 9.87 -0.12
N PHE A 96 -11.40 9.49 -1.30
CA PHE A 96 -12.09 10.30 -2.29
C PHE A 96 -13.51 9.78 -2.51
N ASP A 97 -14.37 10.56 -3.18
CA ASP A 97 -15.73 10.14 -3.52
C ASP A 97 -15.75 8.92 -4.47
N ASP A 98 -14.65 8.70 -5.19
CA ASP A 98 -14.46 7.68 -6.22
C ASP A 98 -13.26 6.76 -5.95
N GLY A 99 -12.87 6.56 -4.68
CA GLY A 99 -11.88 5.57 -4.27
C GLY A 99 -10.90 6.05 -3.21
N GLY A 100 -9.75 5.38 -3.10
CA GLY A 100 -8.71 5.70 -2.13
C GLY A 100 -7.32 5.80 -2.75
N VAL A 101 -6.46 6.55 -2.08
CA VAL A 101 -5.01 6.59 -2.35
C VAL A 101 -4.26 6.19 -1.10
N ALA A 102 -3.38 5.20 -1.23
CA ALA A 102 -2.44 4.82 -0.19
C ALA A 102 -1.09 5.53 -0.37
N LEU A 103 -0.50 6.00 0.73
CA LEU A 103 0.71 6.83 0.76
C LEU A 103 1.90 6.17 1.48
N ASP A 104 1.64 5.09 2.23
CA ASP A 104 2.56 4.28 3.02
C ASP A 104 3.23 3.19 2.16
N LEU A 105 4.01 3.66 1.20
CA LEU A 105 4.59 2.85 0.11
C LEU A 105 6.07 2.50 0.32
N LEU A 106 6.61 2.68 1.52
CA LEU A 106 7.89 2.05 1.86
C LEU A 106 7.71 0.52 1.87
N ALA A 107 8.75 -0.23 1.53
CA ALA A 107 8.70 -1.71 1.45
C ALA A 107 8.24 -2.38 2.76
N THR A 108 8.36 -1.69 3.89
CA THR A 108 7.95 -2.16 5.22
C THR A 108 6.54 -1.73 5.63
N GLN A 109 5.91 -0.82 4.89
CA GLN A 109 4.57 -0.29 5.15
C GLN A 109 3.49 -1.09 4.41
N ALA A 110 2.22 -0.92 4.79
CA ALA A 110 1.16 -1.82 4.37
C ALA A 110 0.91 -1.78 2.86
N ALA A 111 0.77 -0.59 2.26
CA ALA A 111 0.59 -0.50 0.81
C ALA A 111 1.85 -0.87 0.02
N GLY A 112 3.04 -0.62 0.57
CA GLY A 112 4.30 -1.11 -0.01
C GLY A 112 4.36 -2.63 -0.05
N LYS A 113 4.04 -3.32 1.05
CA LYS A 113 3.94 -4.79 1.09
C LYS A 113 2.88 -5.32 0.13
N ALA A 114 1.73 -4.63 0.05
CA ALA A 114 0.68 -4.99 -0.90
C ALA A 114 1.19 -4.94 -2.34
N ALA A 115 1.84 -3.84 -2.71
CA ALA A 115 2.40 -3.67 -4.05
C ALA A 115 3.44 -4.75 -4.37
N LEU A 116 4.32 -5.07 -3.42
CA LEU A 116 5.35 -6.10 -3.56
C LEU A 116 4.75 -7.50 -3.75
N LEU A 117 3.78 -7.86 -2.92
CA LEU A 117 3.14 -9.17 -3.00
C LEU A 117 2.34 -9.32 -4.29
N ILE A 118 1.57 -8.29 -4.68
CA ILE A 118 0.81 -8.28 -5.95
C ILE A 118 1.79 -8.41 -7.13
N GLY A 119 2.88 -7.63 -7.14
CA GLY A 119 3.90 -7.69 -8.18
C GLY A 119 4.45 -9.10 -8.37
N ALA A 120 4.87 -9.76 -7.30
CA ALA A 120 5.45 -11.10 -7.38
C ALA A 120 4.41 -12.20 -7.66
N ALA A 121 3.20 -12.10 -7.10
CA ALA A 121 2.17 -13.14 -7.21
C ALA A 121 1.34 -13.07 -8.48
N ALA A 122 1.04 -11.86 -8.96
CA ALA A 122 0.09 -11.59 -10.03
C ALA A 122 0.64 -10.63 -11.11
N GLY A 123 1.89 -10.18 -11.00
CA GLY A 123 2.53 -9.28 -11.95
C GLY A 123 2.21 -7.80 -11.70
N ALA A 124 3.14 -6.92 -12.08
CA ALA A 124 3.05 -5.47 -11.85
C ALA A 124 1.79 -4.81 -12.42
N ALA A 125 1.26 -5.32 -13.55
CA ALA A 125 0.05 -4.79 -14.18
C ALA A 125 -1.20 -4.89 -13.29
N THR A 126 -1.23 -5.86 -12.37
CA THR A 126 -2.35 -6.10 -11.44
C THR A 126 -2.51 -4.96 -10.42
N LEU A 127 -1.49 -4.12 -10.22
CA LEU A 127 -1.60 -2.91 -9.37
C LEU A 127 -2.61 -1.88 -9.92
N LYS A 128 -3.06 -2.03 -11.17
CA LYS A 128 -4.13 -1.21 -11.75
C LYS A 128 -5.53 -1.73 -11.43
N ASP A 129 -5.64 -2.98 -10.97
CA ASP A 129 -6.90 -3.51 -10.45
C ASP A 129 -7.10 -2.97 -9.03
N GLN A 130 -7.92 -1.92 -8.94
CA GLN A 130 -8.15 -1.19 -7.71
C GLN A 130 -8.87 -2.05 -6.65
N LEU A 131 -9.68 -3.03 -7.05
CA LEU A 131 -10.39 -3.92 -6.13
C LEU A 131 -9.41 -4.92 -5.50
N ILE A 132 -8.58 -5.57 -6.31
CA ILE A 132 -7.54 -6.47 -5.81
C ILE A 132 -6.55 -5.70 -4.94
N THR A 133 -6.09 -4.54 -5.43
CA THR A 133 -5.14 -3.70 -4.71
C THR A 133 -5.68 -3.28 -3.34
N GLY A 134 -6.94 -2.84 -3.26
CA GLY A 134 -7.58 -2.45 -2.00
C GLY A 134 -7.81 -3.61 -1.04
N ALA A 135 -8.11 -4.82 -1.56
CA ALA A 135 -8.22 -6.01 -0.72
C ALA A 135 -6.88 -6.39 -0.08
N VAL A 136 -5.79 -6.34 -0.84
CA VAL A 136 -4.44 -6.70 -0.34
C VAL A 136 -3.89 -5.61 0.60
N ILE A 137 -4.14 -4.32 0.32
CA ILE A 137 -3.80 -3.23 1.25
C ILE A 137 -4.47 -3.46 2.60
N ARG A 138 -5.79 -3.69 2.62
CA ARG A 138 -6.54 -3.95 3.86
C ARG A 138 -6.04 -5.19 4.63
N TYR A 139 -5.55 -6.20 3.92
CA TYR A 139 -4.92 -7.34 4.56
C TYR A 139 -3.62 -6.94 5.29
N PHE A 140 -2.80 -6.08 4.70
CA PHE A 140 -1.56 -5.62 5.34
C PHE A 140 -1.79 -4.55 6.42
N ASP A 141 -2.89 -3.80 6.34
CA ASP A 141 -3.32 -2.86 7.39
C ASP A 141 -3.55 -3.58 8.73
N SER A 142 -3.85 -4.88 8.72
CA SER A 142 -3.98 -5.68 9.95
C SER A 142 -2.63 -6.05 10.60
N GLY A 143 -1.50 -5.53 10.10
CA GLY A 143 -0.16 -5.80 10.62
C GLY A 143 0.51 -7.05 10.05
N ALA A 144 -0.03 -7.64 8.98
CA ALA A 144 0.51 -8.87 8.39
C ALA A 144 1.94 -8.70 7.85
N THR A 145 2.70 -9.80 7.86
CA THR A 145 4.00 -9.89 7.18
C THR A 145 3.84 -10.34 5.73
N LEU A 146 4.85 -10.11 4.89
CA LEU A 146 4.85 -10.63 3.51
C LEU A 146 4.71 -12.16 3.48
N LEU A 147 5.28 -12.85 4.47
CA LEU A 147 5.14 -14.29 4.61
C LEU A 147 3.70 -14.69 4.93
N ASP A 148 3.00 -13.95 5.79
CA ASP A 148 1.59 -14.21 6.07
C ASP A 148 0.74 -14.04 4.80
N GLY A 149 0.98 -12.97 4.03
CA GLY A 149 0.29 -12.74 2.77
C GLY A 149 0.58 -13.84 1.73
N ALA A 150 1.85 -14.24 1.60
CA ALA A 150 2.23 -15.33 0.72
C ALA A 150 1.60 -16.67 1.14
N ASN A 151 1.56 -16.97 2.45
CA ASN A 151 0.87 -18.14 2.99
C ASN A 151 -0.63 -18.10 2.67
N ALA A 152 -1.29 -16.95 2.81
CA ALA A 152 -2.70 -16.80 2.48
C ALA A 152 -2.98 -17.06 0.98
N LEU A 153 -2.14 -16.52 0.08
CA LEU A 153 -2.30 -16.73 -1.36
C LEU A 153 -2.01 -18.18 -1.80
N VAL A 154 -0.99 -18.82 -1.22
CA VAL A 154 -0.68 -20.23 -1.52
C VAL A 154 -1.75 -21.15 -0.94
N GLY A 155 -2.11 -20.96 0.34
CA GLY A 155 -3.08 -21.81 1.05
C GLY A 155 -4.50 -21.71 0.51
N SER A 156 -4.87 -20.57 -0.09
CA SER A 156 -6.17 -20.41 -0.77
C SER A 156 -6.21 -21.00 -2.19
N GLY A 157 -5.07 -21.47 -2.71
CA GLY A 157 -4.98 -21.99 -4.07
C GLY A 157 -4.92 -20.92 -5.17
N ILE A 158 -4.92 -19.63 -4.82
CA ILE A 158 -4.80 -18.52 -5.79
C ILE A 158 -3.51 -18.67 -6.61
N ILE A 159 -2.39 -18.93 -5.93
CA ILE A 159 -1.09 -19.11 -6.59
C ILE A 159 -1.11 -20.31 -7.55
N ALA A 160 -1.69 -21.44 -7.13
CA ALA A 160 -1.82 -22.61 -8.01
C ALA A 160 -2.71 -22.31 -9.23
N GLY A 161 -3.78 -21.53 -9.04
CA GLY A 161 -4.65 -21.05 -10.12
C GLY A 161 -3.90 -20.18 -11.13
N PHE A 162 -3.11 -19.21 -10.67
CA PHE A 162 -2.30 -18.36 -11.54
C PHE A 162 -1.13 -19.11 -12.21
N ALA A 163 -0.59 -20.11 -11.53
CA ALA A 163 0.50 -20.94 -12.04
C ALA A 163 0.03 -21.97 -13.09
N GLY A 164 -1.27 -22.29 -13.12
CA GLY A 164 -1.82 -23.36 -13.96
C GLY A 164 -1.55 -24.77 -13.40
N GLY A 165 -1.18 -24.88 -12.12
CA GLY A 165 -0.80 -26.13 -11.46
C GLY A 165 -0.33 -25.86 -10.03
N SER A 166 -0.42 -26.86 -9.14
CA SER A 166 0.04 -26.76 -7.76
C SER A 166 1.49 -27.23 -7.54
N ASP A 167 2.15 -27.73 -8.59
CA ASP A 167 3.53 -28.20 -8.49
C ASP A 167 4.55 -27.05 -8.43
N ASN A 168 5.75 -27.37 -7.95
CA ASN A 168 6.84 -26.41 -7.76
C ASN A 168 7.34 -25.79 -9.07
N THR A 169 7.27 -26.52 -10.19
CA THR A 169 7.70 -26.01 -11.49
C THR A 169 6.73 -24.98 -12.03
N ALA A 170 5.42 -25.22 -11.92
CA ALA A 170 4.38 -24.26 -12.26
C ALA A 170 4.53 -22.97 -11.43
N PHE A 171 4.74 -23.11 -10.12
CA PHE A 171 4.99 -21.99 -9.22
C PHE A 171 6.22 -21.16 -9.63
N VAL A 172 7.36 -21.80 -9.89
CA VAL A 172 8.60 -21.12 -10.30
C VAL A 172 8.40 -20.37 -11.61
N ASN A 173 7.72 -20.98 -12.59
CA ASN A 173 7.45 -20.34 -13.88
C ASN A 173 6.52 -19.12 -13.74
N LEU A 174 5.51 -19.18 -12.85
CA LEU A 174 4.68 -18.02 -12.52
C LEU A 174 5.51 -16.90 -11.91
N LEU A 175 6.22 -17.21 -10.82
CA LEU A 175 6.99 -16.22 -10.06
C LEU A 175 8.02 -15.53 -10.95
N TYR A 176 8.76 -16.29 -11.75
CA TYR A 176 9.77 -15.74 -12.64
C TYR A 176 9.16 -14.85 -13.72
N ARG A 177 8.05 -15.26 -14.33
CA ARG A 177 7.34 -14.42 -15.32
C ARG A 177 6.87 -13.11 -14.72
N ASN A 178 6.38 -13.13 -13.49
CA ASN A 178 5.88 -11.92 -12.83
C ASN A 178 7.01 -10.94 -12.45
N LEU A 179 8.22 -11.44 -12.19
CA LEU A 179 9.39 -10.63 -11.82
C LEU A 179 10.20 -10.12 -13.02
N PHE A 180 10.19 -10.86 -14.13
CA PHE A 180 11.09 -10.63 -15.27
C PHE A 180 10.37 -10.46 -16.62
N ASP A 181 9.04 -10.55 -16.65
CA ASP A 181 8.20 -10.51 -17.86
C ASP A 181 8.59 -11.54 -18.94
N THR A 182 9.27 -12.62 -18.55
CA THR A 182 9.73 -13.68 -19.46
C THR A 182 9.73 -15.03 -18.79
N ALA A 183 9.79 -16.11 -19.58
CA ALA A 183 9.95 -17.45 -19.05
C ALA A 183 11.38 -17.67 -18.53
N PRO A 184 11.58 -18.42 -17.43
CA PRO A 184 12.90 -18.84 -17.00
C PRO A 184 13.53 -19.80 -18.03
N SER A 185 14.87 -19.84 -18.06
CA SER A 185 15.59 -20.89 -18.78
C SER A 185 15.36 -22.26 -18.11
N ALA A 186 15.56 -23.35 -18.85
CA ALA A 186 15.44 -24.71 -18.29
C ALA A 186 16.37 -24.94 -17.08
N GLU A 187 17.57 -24.36 -17.12
CA GLU A 187 18.52 -24.43 -16.01
C GLU A 187 18.01 -23.67 -14.78
N THR A 188 17.52 -22.44 -14.97
CA THR A 188 16.95 -21.62 -13.89
C THR A 188 15.73 -22.28 -13.26
N THR A 189 14.82 -22.83 -14.07
CA THR A 189 13.67 -23.58 -13.57
C THR A 189 14.13 -24.76 -12.71
N ALA A 190 15.07 -25.57 -13.20
CA ALA A 190 15.56 -26.73 -12.46
C ALA A 190 16.20 -26.33 -11.11
N GLN A 191 17.02 -25.26 -11.11
CA GLN A 191 17.67 -24.76 -9.89
C GLN A 191 16.66 -24.27 -8.85
N LEU A 192 15.68 -23.46 -9.25
CA LEU A 192 14.67 -22.92 -8.33
C LEU A 192 13.69 -23.98 -7.84
N THR A 193 13.28 -24.91 -8.71
CA THR A 193 12.42 -26.04 -8.32
C THR A 193 13.12 -26.94 -7.30
N ALA A 194 14.43 -27.20 -7.45
CA ALA A 194 15.18 -28.00 -6.50
C ALA A 194 15.23 -27.40 -5.07
N LEU A 195 15.17 -26.07 -4.94
CA LEU A 195 15.07 -25.41 -3.62
C LEU A 195 13.75 -25.73 -2.91
N LEU A 196 12.67 -25.91 -3.68
CA LEU A 196 11.35 -26.27 -3.15
C LEU A 196 11.28 -27.78 -2.86
N ASP A 197 11.78 -28.62 -3.77
CA ASP A 197 11.75 -30.08 -3.63
C ASP A 197 12.61 -30.58 -2.45
N SER A 198 13.71 -29.87 -2.17
CA SER A 198 14.55 -30.13 -0.99
C SER A 198 13.98 -29.57 0.31
N ASN A 199 12.83 -28.88 0.27
CA ASN A 199 12.23 -28.14 1.38
C ASN A 199 13.15 -27.05 1.98
N ALA A 200 14.15 -26.57 1.23
CA ALA A 200 14.92 -25.39 1.63
C ALA A 200 14.04 -24.13 1.63
N TYR A 201 13.03 -24.10 0.74
CA TYR A 201 11.94 -23.14 0.74
C TYR A 201 10.60 -23.87 0.61
N THR A 202 9.55 -23.26 1.17
CA THR A 202 8.16 -23.47 0.73
C THR A 202 7.82 -22.51 -0.40
N GLN A 203 6.75 -22.76 -1.15
CA GLN A 203 6.25 -21.80 -2.16
C GLN A 203 5.97 -20.43 -1.53
N ALA A 204 5.36 -20.41 -0.34
CA ALA A 204 5.05 -19.17 0.37
C ALA A 204 6.32 -18.41 0.81
N SER A 205 7.31 -19.10 1.38
CA SER A 205 8.57 -18.45 1.76
C SER A 205 9.35 -17.96 0.55
N LEU A 206 9.35 -18.69 -0.56
CA LEU A 206 10.03 -18.25 -1.79
C LEU A 206 9.32 -17.05 -2.42
N LEU A 207 7.97 -17.05 -2.45
CA LEU A 207 7.18 -15.91 -2.89
C LEU A 207 7.44 -14.67 -2.04
N ALA A 208 7.42 -14.80 -0.71
CA ALA A 208 7.68 -13.68 0.20
C ALA A 208 9.10 -13.11 0.03
N SER A 209 10.11 -13.98 -0.08
CA SER A 209 11.50 -13.56 -0.33
C SER A 209 11.64 -12.87 -1.68
N ALA A 210 11.04 -13.41 -2.73
CA ALA A 210 11.06 -12.82 -4.06
C ALA A 210 10.32 -11.48 -4.12
N ALA A 211 9.17 -11.37 -3.44
CA ALA A 211 8.42 -10.13 -3.33
C ALA A 211 9.24 -9.01 -2.70
N ALA A 212 10.09 -9.32 -1.72
CA ALA A 212 10.93 -8.35 -1.02
C ALA A 212 12.18 -7.89 -1.81
N LEU A 213 12.54 -8.55 -2.92
CA LEU A 213 13.75 -8.23 -3.69
C LEU A 213 13.72 -6.80 -4.23
N GLN A 214 14.90 -6.16 -4.26
CA GLN A 214 15.05 -4.86 -4.93
C GLN A 214 14.62 -4.94 -6.41
N LEU A 215 14.89 -6.08 -7.06
CA LEU A 215 14.45 -6.32 -8.43
C LEU A 215 12.93 -6.20 -8.59
N ASN A 216 12.15 -6.76 -7.66
CA ASN A 216 10.69 -6.62 -7.69
C ASN A 216 10.26 -5.17 -7.40
N GLN A 217 10.92 -4.50 -6.44
CA GLN A 217 10.65 -3.09 -6.15
C GLN A 217 10.87 -2.19 -7.37
N ASP A 218 11.94 -2.45 -8.13
CA ASP A 218 12.24 -1.73 -9.38
C ASP A 218 11.20 -2.06 -10.46
N HIS A 219 10.86 -3.34 -10.61
CA HIS A 219 9.91 -3.83 -11.63
C HIS A 219 8.49 -3.28 -11.43
N ILE A 220 8.02 -3.16 -10.19
CA ILE A 220 6.73 -2.53 -9.88
C ILE A 220 6.80 -1.00 -9.80
N HIS A 221 7.98 -0.41 -10.03
CA HIS A 221 8.23 1.03 -9.89
C HIS A 221 7.81 1.58 -8.51
N LEU A 222 8.17 0.89 -7.42
CA LEU A 222 7.73 1.25 -6.05
C LEU A 222 8.10 2.69 -5.68
N VAL A 223 9.28 3.18 -6.08
CA VAL A 223 9.70 4.57 -5.88
C VAL A 223 8.79 5.56 -6.63
N GLY A 224 8.32 5.18 -7.82
CA GLY A 224 7.34 5.96 -8.58
C GLY A 224 6.00 6.04 -7.83
N LEU A 225 5.52 4.89 -7.34
CA LEU A 225 4.30 4.82 -6.53
C LEU A 225 4.41 5.69 -5.27
N GLN A 226 5.56 5.71 -4.60
CA GLN A 226 5.78 6.58 -3.43
C GLN A 226 5.59 8.08 -3.75
N THR A 227 5.72 8.48 -5.01
CA THR A 227 5.50 9.87 -5.45
C THR A 227 4.03 10.16 -5.76
N THR A 228 3.31 9.19 -6.35
CA THR A 228 1.94 9.36 -6.85
C THR A 228 0.85 8.84 -5.91
N GLY A 229 1.23 8.01 -4.95
CA GLY A 229 0.34 7.11 -4.22
C GLY A 229 -0.09 5.90 -5.07
N LEU A 230 -0.71 4.92 -4.40
CA LEU A 230 -1.29 3.72 -5.00
C LEU A 230 -2.81 3.77 -4.88
N TYR A 231 -3.53 3.68 -5.99
CA TYR A 231 -4.99 3.83 -6.00
C TYR A 231 -5.69 2.51 -5.76
N PHE A 232 -6.81 2.56 -5.04
CA PHE A 232 -7.58 1.38 -4.70
C PHE A 232 -9.07 1.69 -4.43
N PHE A 233 -9.87 0.63 -4.28
CA PHE A 233 -11.27 0.66 -3.80
C PHE A 233 -11.46 -0.14 -2.50
#